data_AF-A0A7W0S8I2-F1
#
_entry.id   AF-A0A7W0S8I2-F1
#
_cell.length_a   1.000
_cell.length_b   1.000
_cell.length_c   1.000
_cell.angle_alpha   90.00
_cell.angle_beta   90.00
_cell.angle_gamma   90.00
#
_symmetry.space_group_name_H-M   'P 1'
#
loop_
_entity.id
_entity.type
_entity.pdbx_description
1 polymer ?
#
loop_
_entity_poly.entity_id
_entity_poly.type
_entity_poly.pdbx_seq_one_letter_code
_entity_poly.pdbx_strand_id
1 'polypeptide(L)'
;MATPDPTPEPDFDLFESDEPAPRRAVPSLWGLGERITWVAGLVLAISAFTGWYSGTGEGEPVSVLGWNTGLLGKLVFFLGLALLGLVAARKLGIELPAAVPESLAVIALGSAAFICVLVRTLSIPEEFFFAGRGIGLWISLLAAFAAIAAGLLEVSEEL
;
A
#
# COMPACT_ATOMS: atom_id res chain seq x y z
N MET A 1 -40.98 -3.14 75.56
CA MET A 1 -40.71 -3.76 74.25
C MET A 1 -39.49 -3.07 73.68
N ALA A 2 -38.35 -3.75 73.66
CA ALA A 2 -37.14 -3.22 73.01
C ALA A 2 -37.29 -3.40 71.49
N THR A 3 -37.11 -2.33 70.74
CA THR A 3 -36.98 -2.37 69.27
C THR A 3 -35.67 -3.09 68.94
N PRO A 4 -35.63 -4.07 68.02
CA PRO A 4 -34.36 -4.66 67.60
C PRO A 4 -33.52 -3.61 66.88
N ASP A 5 -32.21 -3.61 67.13
CA ASP A 5 -31.21 -2.80 66.42
C ASP A 5 -31.29 -3.11 64.90
N PRO A 6 -31.25 -2.10 63.99
CA PRO A 6 -31.24 -2.39 62.56
C PRO A 6 -30.00 -3.20 62.20
N THR A 7 -30.20 -4.32 61.50
CA THR A 7 -29.11 -5.09 60.89
C THR A 7 -28.30 -4.18 59.96
N PRO A 8 -26.95 -4.19 60.01
CA PRO A 8 -26.16 -3.48 59.01
C PRO A 8 -26.48 -4.08 57.64
N GLU A 9 -26.95 -3.25 56.73
CA GLU A 9 -27.11 -3.65 55.33
C GLU A 9 -25.71 -4.00 54.80
N PRO A 10 -25.53 -5.16 54.14
CA PRO A 10 -24.27 -5.46 53.49
C PRO A 10 -24.02 -4.39 52.43
N ASP A 11 -22.90 -3.69 52.59
CA ASP A 11 -22.42 -2.68 51.66
C ASP A 11 -22.16 -3.36 50.31
N PHE A 12 -23.09 -3.19 49.37
CA PHE A 12 -23.02 -3.80 48.03
C PHE A 12 -22.13 -2.99 47.07
N ASP A 13 -21.29 -2.10 47.60
CA ASP A 13 -20.29 -1.33 46.84
C ASP A 13 -19.06 -2.15 46.41
N LEU A 14 -19.18 -3.48 46.33
CA LEU A 14 -18.12 -4.39 45.88
C LEU A 14 -18.19 -4.74 44.38
N PHE A 15 -19.05 -4.07 43.61
CA PHE A 15 -19.10 -4.22 42.15
C PHE A 15 -18.91 -2.91 41.38
N GLU A 16 -18.39 -1.85 42.01
CA GLU A 16 -17.91 -0.70 41.25
C GLU A 16 -16.44 -0.91 40.88
N SER A 17 -16.22 -1.88 40.00
CA SER A 17 -15.02 -1.92 39.16
C SER A 17 -15.46 -1.98 37.71
N ASP A 18 -16.17 -0.94 37.30
CA ASP A 18 -16.24 -0.55 35.89
C ASP A 18 -14.91 0.13 35.52
N GLU A 19 -13.80 -0.57 35.76
CA GLU A 19 -12.56 -0.26 35.04
C GLU A 19 -12.81 -0.78 33.63
N PRO A 20 -12.97 0.10 32.62
CA PRO A 20 -13.12 -0.36 31.25
C PRO A 20 -11.85 -1.15 30.94
N ALA A 21 -12.01 -2.48 30.80
CA ALA A 21 -10.93 -3.37 30.41
C ALA A 21 -10.16 -2.68 29.28
N PRO A 22 -8.82 -2.52 29.38
CA PRO A 22 -8.05 -1.79 28.39
C PRO A 22 -8.36 -2.46 27.06
N ARG A 23 -9.17 -1.80 26.23
CA ARG A 23 -9.47 -2.25 24.89
C ARG A 23 -8.10 -2.37 24.28
N ARG A 24 -7.63 -3.61 24.04
CA ARG A 24 -6.50 -3.85 23.15
C ARG A 24 -6.83 -2.99 21.94
N ALA A 25 -6.05 -1.93 21.74
CA ALA A 25 -6.16 -1.08 20.58
C ALA A 25 -5.82 -2.01 19.42
N VAL A 26 -6.86 -2.64 18.87
CA VAL A 26 -6.81 -3.30 17.58
C VAL A 26 -6.25 -2.22 16.68
N PRO A 27 -5.10 -2.43 16.01
CA PRO A 27 -4.53 -1.40 15.14
C PRO A 27 -5.67 -0.94 14.23
N SER A 28 -6.07 0.32 14.37
CA SER A 28 -7.23 0.82 13.67
C SER A 28 -7.00 0.56 12.20
N LEU A 29 -7.93 -0.12 11.54
CA LEU A 29 -7.90 -0.26 10.09
C LEU A 29 -7.88 1.11 9.39
N TRP A 30 -8.27 2.16 10.12
CA TRP A 30 -8.11 3.57 9.77
C TRP A 30 -6.68 3.92 9.33
N GLY A 31 -6.52 4.33 8.08
CA GLY A 31 -5.24 4.70 7.49
C GLY A 31 -4.35 3.52 7.09
N LEU A 32 -4.88 2.29 7.10
CA LEU A 32 -4.18 1.13 6.55
C LEU A 32 -4.04 1.28 5.03
N GLY A 33 -5.10 1.75 4.35
CA GLY A 33 -5.07 2.08 2.94
C GLY A 33 -3.91 3.03 2.60
N GLU A 34 -3.82 4.17 3.31
CA GLU A 34 -2.74 5.15 3.09
C GLU A 34 -1.34 4.54 3.29
N ARG A 35 -1.14 3.74 4.34
CA ARG A 35 0.15 3.09 4.59
C ARG A 35 0.54 2.13 3.48
N ILE A 36 -0.41 1.33 2.99
CA ILE A 36 -0.16 0.40 1.88
C ILE A 36 0.11 1.20 0.61
N THR A 37 -0.65 2.27 0.33
CA THR A 37 -0.42 3.18 -0.80
C THR A 37 1.00 3.76 -0.75
N TRP A 38 1.46 4.21 0.41
CA TRP A 38 2.82 4.73 0.61
C TRP A 38 3.89 3.67 0.34
N VAL A 39 3.77 2.48 0.94
CA VAL A 39 4.73 1.39 0.72
C VAL A 39 4.72 0.95 -0.74
N ALA A 40 3.56 0.75 -1.32
CA ALA A 40 3.39 0.31 -2.71
C ALA A 40 3.98 1.33 -3.69
N GLY A 41 3.71 2.63 -3.50
CA GLY A 41 4.28 3.71 -4.31
C GLY A 41 5.81 3.76 -4.21
N LEU A 42 6.36 3.64 -2.99
CA LEU A 42 7.80 3.58 -2.76
C LEU A 42 8.45 2.37 -3.44
N VAL A 43 7.86 1.19 -3.25
CA VAL A 43 8.38 -0.05 -3.85
C VAL A 43 8.29 0.02 -5.38
N LEU A 44 7.20 0.56 -5.95
CA LEU A 44 7.08 0.77 -7.40
C LEU A 44 8.19 1.69 -7.92
N ALA A 45 8.40 2.83 -7.28
CA ALA A 45 9.43 3.79 -7.69
C ALA A 45 10.84 3.16 -7.63
N ILE A 46 11.18 2.49 -6.53
CA ILE A 46 12.47 1.83 -6.37
C ILE A 46 12.63 0.66 -7.35
N SER A 47 11.58 -0.10 -7.61
CA SER A 47 11.62 -1.28 -8.50
C SER A 47 12.07 -0.93 -9.92
N ALA A 48 11.81 0.28 -10.41
CA ALA A 48 12.29 0.73 -11.72
C ALA A 48 13.82 0.76 -11.79
N PHE A 49 14.53 0.91 -10.67
CA PHE A 49 16.00 0.88 -10.61
C PHE A 49 16.56 -0.49 -10.21
N THR A 50 15.72 -1.53 -10.24
CA THR A 50 16.13 -2.92 -9.99
C THR A 50 16.13 -3.72 -11.28
N GLY A 51 16.81 -4.88 -11.26
CA GLY A 51 16.90 -5.77 -12.41
C GLY A 51 15.54 -6.32 -12.83
N TRP A 52 15.00 -5.79 -13.93
CA TRP A 52 13.78 -6.29 -14.57
C TRP A 52 14.06 -7.44 -15.52
N TYR A 53 15.27 -7.48 -16.08
CA TYR A 53 15.77 -8.60 -16.86
C TYR A 53 17.17 -8.98 -16.41
N SER A 54 17.47 -10.27 -16.47
CA SER A 54 18.79 -10.81 -16.12
C SER A 54 19.15 -11.93 -17.08
N GLY A 55 20.36 -11.90 -17.61
CA GLY A 55 20.86 -12.89 -18.57
C GLY A 55 22.37 -12.85 -18.66
N THR A 56 22.92 -13.56 -19.65
CA THR A 56 24.35 -13.53 -19.95
C THR A 56 24.58 -12.74 -21.24
N GLY A 57 25.39 -11.69 -21.17
CA GLY A 57 25.87 -10.93 -22.32
C GLY A 57 27.36 -11.17 -22.49
N GLU A 58 27.79 -11.68 -23.65
CA GLU A 58 29.21 -11.97 -23.92
C GLU A 58 29.90 -12.89 -22.89
N GLY A 59 29.13 -13.74 -22.21
CA GLY A 59 29.64 -14.65 -21.16
C GLY A 59 29.65 -14.07 -19.74
N GLU A 60 29.33 -12.78 -19.57
CA GLU A 60 29.22 -12.10 -18.28
C GLU A 60 27.75 -11.97 -17.84
N PRO A 61 27.43 -12.10 -16.55
CA PRO A 61 26.09 -11.86 -16.03
C PRO A 61 25.73 -10.36 -16.16
N VAL A 62 24.68 -10.07 -16.91
CA VAL A 62 24.16 -8.72 -17.13
C VAL A 62 22.77 -8.61 -16.52
N SER A 63 22.51 -7.48 -15.82
CA SER A 63 21.19 -7.12 -15.34
C SER A 63 20.73 -5.81 -15.97
N VAL A 64 19.55 -5.84 -16.58
CA VAL A 64 18.91 -4.67 -17.17
C VAL A 64 17.91 -4.10 -16.19
N LEU A 65 18.18 -2.87 -15.76
CA LEU A 65 17.29 -2.12 -14.88
C LEU A 65 16.01 -1.74 -15.62
N GLY A 66 14.87 -1.74 -14.90
CA GLY A 66 13.59 -1.30 -15.44
C GLY A 66 13.66 0.08 -16.12
N TRP A 67 14.39 1.03 -15.55
CA TRP A 67 14.61 2.37 -16.09
C TRP A 67 15.20 2.37 -17.51
N ASN A 68 16.07 1.40 -17.80
CA ASN A 68 16.75 1.26 -19.09
C ASN A 68 15.88 0.53 -20.13
N THR A 69 14.73 0.01 -19.72
CA THR A 69 13.84 -0.77 -20.61
C THR A 69 12.91 0.07 -21.49
N GLY A 70 13.08 1.40 -21.48
CA GLY A 70 12.34 2.35 -22.32
C GLY A 70 11.25 3.10 -21.57
N LEU A 71 10.17 3.44 -22.28
CA LEU A 71 9.09 4.29 -21.76
C LEU A 71 8.36 3.65 -20.57
N LEU A 72 8.04 2.36 -20.65
CA LEU A 72 7.27 1.67 -19.61
C LEU A 72 7.95 1.69 -18.23
N GLY A 73 9.26 1.46 -18.17
CA GLY A 73 10.00 1.52 -16.91
C GLY A 73 9.97 2.91 -16.27
N LYS A 74 10.04 3.97 -17.09
CA LYS A 74 9.92 5.36 -16.64
C LYS A 74 8.51 5.67 -16.16
N LEU A 75 7.49 5.21 -16.88
CA LEU A 75 6.09 5.36 -16.48
C LEU A 75 5.84 4.71 -15.12
N VAL A 76 6.33 3.49 -14.88
CA VAL A 76 6.19 2.81 -13.58
C VAL A 76 6.85 3.61 -12.46
N PHE A 77 8.05 4.18 -12.70
CA PHE A 77 8.69 5.08 -11.74
C PHE A 77 7.82 6.30 -11.41
N PHE A 78 7.33 7.00 -12.43
CA PHE A 78 6.52 8.20 -12.22
C PHE A 78 5.14 7.90 -11.61
N LEU A 79 4.54 6.74 -11.90
CA LEU A 79 3.32 6.29 -11.24
C LEU A 79 3.56 5.99 -9.76
N GLY A 80 4.69 5.37 -9.41
CA GLY A 80 5.11 5.19 -8.02
C GLY A 80 5.31 6.53 -7.30
N LEU A 81 5.96 7.50 -7.96
CA LEU A 81 6.09 8.87 -7.43
C LEU A 81 4.75 9.59 -7.32
N ALA A 82 3.82 9.40 -8.25
CA ALA A 82 2.49 10.01 -8.18
C ALA A 82 1.71 9.50 -6.96
N LEU A 83 1.78 8.20 -6.65
CA LEU A 83 1.20 7.63 -5.44
C LEU A 83 1.83 8.22 -4.18
N LEU A 84 3.17 8.34 -4.15
CA LEU A 84 3.86 9.00 -3.03
C LEU A 84 3.50 10.48 -2.91
N GLY A 85 3.38 11.17 -4.04
CA GLY A 85 2.98 12.57 -4.12
C GLY A 85 1.57 12.76 -3.59
N LEU A 86 0.64 11.85 -3.90
CA LEU A 86 -0.70 11.85 -3.35
C LEU A 86 -0.68 11.71 -1.82
N VAL A 87 0.03 10.70 -1.30
CA VAL A 87 0.16 10.53 0.16
C VAL A 87 0.81 11.75 0.82
N ALA A 88 1.84 12.33 0.21
CA ALA A 88 2.51 13.52 0.73
C ALA A 88 1.58 14.74 0.71
N ALA A 89 0.81 14.95 -0.37
CA ALA A 89 -0.16 16.03 -0.49
C ALA A 89 -1.21 15.95 0.63
N ARG A 90 -1.73 14.75 0.93
CA ARG A 90 -2.65 14.51 2.04
C ARG A 90 -2.05 14.92 3.38
N LYS A 91 -0.81 14.51 3.65
CA LYS A 91 -0.09 14.89 4.90
C LYS A 91 0.16 16.38 5.03
N LEU A 92 0.16 17.11 3.92
CA LEU A 92 0.29 18.57 3.88
C LEU A 92 -1.06 19.29 3.92
N GLY A 93 -2.19 18.57 3.97
CA GLY A 93 -3.53 19.14 3.92
C GLY A 93 -3.95 19.66 2.54
N ILE A 94 -3.31 19.19 1.48
CA ILE A 94 -3.68 19.51 0.09
C ILE A 94 -4.70 18.46 -0.36
N GLU A 95 -5.96 18.88 -0.42
CA GLU A 95 -7.06 18.02 -0.86
C GLU A 95 -7.18 18.00 -2.38
N LEU A 96 -7.53 16.84 -2.93
CA LEU A 96 -7.94 16.73 -4.32
C LEU A 96 -9.27 17.49 -4.54
N PRO A 97 -9.51 18.02 -5.76
CA PRO A 97 -10.78 18.67 -6.05
C PRO A 97 -11.94 17.69 -5.78
N ALA A 98 -13.03 18.19 -5.19
CA ALA A 98 -14.18 17.39 -4.74
C ALA A 98 -14.85 16.51 -5.84
N ALA A 99 -14.48 16.70 -7.10
CA ALA A 99 -14.93 15.87 -8.21
C ALA A 99 -14.22 14.51 -8.32
N VAL A 100 -13.08 14.31 -7.64
CA VAL A 100 -12.27 13.08 -7.74
C VAL A 100 -12.06 12.48 -6.34
N PRO A 101 -12.70 11.34 -6.02
CA PRO A 101 -12.40 10.59 -4.81
C PRO A 101 -10.93 10.17 -4.78
N GLU A 102 -10.29 10.25 -3.61
CA GLU A 102 -8.87 9.93 -3.47
C GLU A 102 -8.61 8.46 -3.72
N SER A 103 -9.46 7.60 -3.15
CA SER A 103 -9.46 6.16 -3.38
C SER A 103 -9.49 5.81 -4.86
N LEU A 104 -10.31 6.53 -5.66
CA LEU A 104 -10.38 6.36 -7.11
C LEU A 104 -9.07 6.76 -7.80
N ALA A 105 -8.40 7.83 -7.35
CA ALA A 105 -7.10 8.22 -7.87
C ALA A 105 -6.02 7.15 -7.58
N VAL A 106 -5.99 6.59 -6.36
CA VAL A 106 -5.09 5.50 -5.99
C VAL A 106 -5.34 4.25 -6.85
N ILE A 107 -6.60 3.85 -7.00
CA ILE A 107 -6.97 2.69 -7.84
C ILE A 107 -6.57 2.93 -9.29
N ALA A 108 -6.81 4.11 -9.84
CA ALA A 108 -6.46 4.45 -11.22
C ALA A 108 -4.95 4.40 -11.45
N LEU A 109 -4.17 5.00 -10.56
CA LEU A 109 -2.70 4.98 -10.60
C LEU A 109 -2.14 3.56 -10.44
N GLY A 110 -2.66 2.80 -9.47
CA GLY A 110 -2.29 1.41 -9.24
C GLY A 110 -2.62 0.51 -10.44
N SER A 111 -3.79 0.70 -11.05
CA SER A 111 -4.22 -0.03 -12.24
C SER A 111 -3.37 0.31 -13.46
N ALA A 112 -3.05 1.59 -13.67
CA ALA A 112 -2.15 2.00 -14.73
C ALA A 112 -0.74 1.39 -14.55
N ALA A 113 -0.23 1.38 -13.31
CA ALA A 113 1.06 0.76 -12.99
C ALA A 113 1.01 -0.76 -13.24
N PHE A 114 -0.07 -1.41 -12.81
CA PHE A 114 -0.28 -2.85 -13.00
C PHE A 114 -0.30 -3.21 -14.47
N ILE A 115 -1.02 -2.45 -15.31
CA ILE A 115 -1.05 -2.65 -16.76
C ILE A 115 0.35 -2.46 -17.35
N CYS A 116 1.06 -1.38 -17.00
CA CYS A 116 2.41 -1.13 -17.51
C CYS A 116 3.37 -2.28 -17.19
N VAL A 117 3.35 -2.77 -15.94
CA VAL A 117 4.16 -3.91 -15.52
C VAL A 117 3.70 -5.18 -16.20
N LEU A 118 2.40 -5.45 -16.30
CA LEU A 118 1.87 -6.66 -16.92
C LEU A 118 2.23 -6.75 -18.41
N VAL A 119 2.11 -5.64 -19.14
CA VAL A 119 2.57 -5.55 -20.54
C VAL A 119 4.05 -5.94 -20.61
N ARG A 120 4.86 -5.43 -19.69
CA ARG A 120 6.29 -5.74 -19.62
C ARG A 120 6.58 -7.18 -19.22
N THR A 121 5.77 -7.76 -18.32
CA THR A 121 5.85 -9.16 -17.94
C THR A 121 5.55 -10.05 -19.13
N LEU A 122 4.50 -9.76 -19.91
CA LEU A 122 4.03 -10.63 -20.98
C LEU A 122 4.80 -10.43 -22.28
N SER A 123 5.19 -9.20 -22.58
CA SER A 123 5.89 -8.83 -23.82
C SER A 123 7.35 -8.49 -23.51
N ILE A 124 8.25 -9.45 -23.76
CA ILE A 124 9.70 -9.23 -23.69
C ILE A 124 10.11 -8.51 -24.98
N PRO A 125 10.77 -7.34 -24.91
CA PRO A 125 11.31 -6.74 -26.13
C PRO A 125 12.36 -7.62 -26.79
N GLU A 126 12.39 -7.57 -28.11
CA GLU A 126 13.33 -8.30 -28.96
C GLU A 126 14.79 -8.09 -28.52
N GLU A 127 15.15 -6.87 -28.10
CA GLU A 127 16.52 -6.56 -27.65
C GLU A 127 16.95 -7.31 -26.37
N PHE A 128 16.01 -7.89 -25.62
CA PHE A 128 16.28 -8.62 -24.37
C PHE A 128 15.95 -10.11 -24.46
N PHE A 129 15.79 -10.68 -25.65
CA PHE A 129 15.44 -12.10 -25.82
C PHE A 129 16.48 -13.06 -25.21
N PHE A 130 17.73 -12.61 -25.05
CA PHE A 130 18.79 -13.35 -24.37
C PHE A 130 18.66 -13.37 -22.83
N ALA A 131 17.75 -12.58 -22.24
CA ALA A 131 17.60 -12.38 -20.81
C ALA A 131 16.23 -12.85 -20.30
N GLY A 132 16.24 -13.50 -19.13
CA GLY A 132 15.03 -13.89 -18.41
C GLY A 132 14.41 -12.73 -17.62
N ARG A 133 13.21 -12.96 -17.06
CA ARG A 133 12.53 -12.00 -16.17
C ARG A 133 13.25 -11.93 -14.83
N GLY A 134 13.72 -10.75 -14.47
CA GLY A 134 14.37 -10.46 -13.20
C GLY A 134 13.37 -10.26 -12.06
N ILE A 135 13.88 -10.31 -10.82
CA ILE A 135 13.07 -10.18 -9.60
C ILE A 135 12.39 -8.81 -9.47
N GLY A 136 13.01 -7.75 -10.00
CA GLY A 136 12.48 -6.39 -9.94
C GLY A 136 11.11 -6.26 -10.61
N LEU A 137 10.89 -7.05 -11.66
CA LEU A 137 9.64 -7.08 -12.41
C LEU A 137 8.52 -7.70 -11.56
N TRP A 138 8.79 -8.79 -10.86
CA TRP A 138 7.82 -9.42 -9.94
C TRP A 138 7.50 -8.54 -8.73
N ILE A 139 8.51 -7.86 -8.16
CA ILE A 139 8.32 -6.90 -7.07
C ILE A 139 7.40 -5.76 -7.53
N SER A 140 7.63 -5.22 -8.74
CA SER A 140 6.80 -4.16 -9.30
C SER A 140 5.35 -4.61 -9.54
N LEU A 141 5.15 -5.87 -9.96
CA LEU A 141 3.81 -6.42 -10.20
C LEU A 141 3.04 -6.57 -8.89
N LEU A 142 3.69 -7.11 -7.86
CA LEU A 142 3.11 -7.24 -6.52
C LEU A 142 2.79 -5.87 -5.92
N ALA A 143 3.69 -4.89 -6.07
CA ALA A 143 3.49 -3.55 -5.56
C ALA A 143 2.33 -2.82 -6.28
N ALA A 144 2.21 -2.97 -7.59
CA ALA A 144 1.06 -2.42 -8.33
C ALA A 144 -0.27 -3.04 -7.87
N PHE A 145 -0.29 -4.36 -7.68
CA PHE A 145 -1.46 -5.04 -7.13
C PHE A 145 -1.79 -4.55 -5.71
N ALA A 146 -0.78 -4.38 -4.85
CA ALA A 146 -0.95 -3.83 -3.51
C ALA A 146 -1.50 -2.39 -3.54
N ALA A 147 -1.11 -1.56 -4.50
CA ALA A 147 -1.67 -0.22 -4.67
C ALA A 147 -3.16 -0.25 -5.03
N ILE A 148 -3.60 -1.19 -5.89
CA ILE A 148 -5.03 -1.38 -6.20
C ILE A 148 -5.78 -1.81 -4.94
N ALA A 149 -5.25 -2.80 -4.20
CA ALA A 149 -5.85 -3.26 -2.96
C ALA A 149 -5.94 -2.14 -1.91
N ALA A 150 -4.91 -1.29 -1.81
CA ALA A 150 -4.90 -0.12 -0.93
C ALA A 150 -6.03 0.85 -1.27
N GLY A 151 -6.20 1.18 -2.55
CA GLY A 151 -7.28 2.05 -3.00
C GLY A 151 -8.67 1.44 -2.72
N LEU A 152 -8.84 0.12 -2.88
CA LEU A 152 -10.10 -0.56 -2.50
C LEU A 152 -10.37 -0.53 -0.99
N LEU A 153 -9.32 -0.60 -0.17
CA LEU A 153 -9.42 -0.42 1.28
C LEU A 153 -9.81 1.02 1.61
N GLU A 154 -9.19 2.03 0.97
CA GLU A 154 -9.56 3.44 1.13
C GLU A 154 -11.03 3.68 0.75
N VAL A 155 -11.54 3.10 -0.34
CA VAL A 155 -12.99 3.15 -0.67
C VAL A 155 -13.85 2.67 0.50
N SER A 156 -13.44 1.60 1.18
CA SER A 156 -14.20 1.05 2.31
C SER A 156 -14.12 1.93 3.56
N GLU A 157 -13.10 2.78 3.68
CA GLU A 157 -12.94 3.76 4.77
C GLU A 157 -13.68 5.08 4.48
N GLU A 158 -13.92 5.41 3.20
CA GLU A 158 -14.63 6.61 2.74
C GLU A 158 -16.17 6.50 2.78
N LEU A 159 -16.72 5.27 2.79
CA LEU A 159 -18.16 4.96 2.78
C LEU A 159 -18.77 4.91 4.19
#